data_AF-A0A849WIE0-F1
#
_entry.id   AF-A0A849WIE0-F1
#
_cell.length_a   1.000
_cell.length_b   1.000
_cell.length_c   1.000
_cell.angle_alpha   90.00
_cell.angle_beta   90.00
_cell.angle_gamma   90.00
#
_symmetry.space_group_name_H-M   'P 1'
#
loop_
_entity.id
_entity.type
_entity.pdbx_description
1 polymer ?
#
loop_
_entity_poly.entity_id
_entity_poly.type
_entity_poly.pdbx_seq_one_letter_code
_entity_poly.pdbx_strand_id
1 'polypeptide(L)'
;MNHKNVFLFLGLSLLLAFLDIISKHIAFSYFPAIVFTPEYCFSMEKNKIKTTQEQYNFYALRSYFEQKGIQLSHHTQVNSFGSAEEVWIHDRENRYLLLEKEQEIHVYTSKEKIPASFFSSSPYLFVPLRHSKSIIPGFFDIKAAFNRGAMWSILQGQVTLLTAFSIIAIGFILFLVLKNSASRGYMVSLAFITSGAFGNLWDRIFFNGVRDFLDFYIGKYHWPTFNFADTFILIGIGLFMIIEWKFSPKNFTQK
;
A
#
# COMPACT_ATOMS: atom_id res chain seq x y z
N MET A 1 24.45 17.50 -23.37
CA MET A 1 23.14 17.03 -22.86
C MET A 1 22.10 17.18 -23.97
N ASN A 2 21.34 16.13 -24.30
CA ASN A 2 20.27 16.25 -25.31
C ASN A 2 19.00 16.77 -24.63
N HIS A 3 18.83 18.09 -24.60
CA HIS A 3 17.72 18.75 -23.92
C HIS A 3 16.35 18.20 -24.33
N LYS A 4 16.15 17.84 -25.61
CA LYS A 4 14.90 17.25 -26.10
C LYS A 4 14.56 15.92 -25.42
N ASN A 5 15.57 15.09 -25.16
CA ASN A 5 15.39 13.79 -24.50
C ASN A 5 15.10 13.96 -22.99
N VAL A 6 15.71 14.95 -22.34
CA VAL A 6 15.41 15.28 -20.94
C VAL A 6 14.00 15.85 -20.80
N PHE A 7 13.57 16.75 -21.71
CA PHE A 7 12.19 17.24 -21.74
C PHE A 7 11.18 16.11 -21.97
N LEU A 8 11.49 15.17 -22.86
CA LEU A 8 10.67 13.97 -23.06
C LEU A 8 10.52 13.16 -21.76
N PHE A 9 11.65 12.88 -21.09
CA PHE A 9 11.64 12.15 -19.82
C PHE A 9 10.78 12.86 -18.77
N LEU A 10 11.01 14.16 -18.55
CA LEU A 10 10.29 14.93 -17.53
C LEU A 10 8.78 15.02 -17.85
N GLY A 11 8.44 15.37 -19.09
CA GLY A 11 7.05 15.51 -19.52
C GLY A 11 6.28 14.20 -19.41
N LEU A 12 6.88 13.08 -19.86
CA LEU A 12 6.25 11.77 -19.79
C LEU A 12 6.12 11.28 -18.35
N SER A 13 7.15 11.50 -17.51
CA SER A 13 7.13 11.11 -16.09
C SER A 13 5.98 11.81 -15.34
N LEU A 14 5.84 13.12 -15.54
CA LEU A 14 4.79 13.92 -14.91
C LEU A 14 3.39 13.53 -15.40
N LEU A 15 3.23 13.35 -16.72
CA LEU A 15 1.95 12.96 -17.30
C LEU A 15 1.46 11.61 -16.77
N LEU A 16 2.32 10.58 -16.79
CA LEU A 16 1.96 9.24 -16.31
C LEU A 16 1.71 9.22 -14.80
N ALA A 17 2.52 9.93 -14.01
CA ALA A 17 2.30 10.06 -12.58
C ALA A 17 0.94 10.71 -12.26
N PHE A 18 0.59 11.77 -12.99
CA PHE A 18 -0.69 12.44 -12.85
C PHE A 18 -1.87 11.54 -13.22
N LEU A 19 -1.73 10.75 -14.30
CA LEU A 19 -2.72 9.75 -14.69
C LEU A 19 -2.96 8.70 -13.61
N ASP A 20 -1.90 8.19 -12.97
CA ASP A 20 -2.03 7.25 -11.84
C ASP A 20 -2.76 7.89 -10.65
N ILE A 21 -2.35 9.09 -10.22
CA ILE A 21 -2.96 9.80 -9.09
C ILE A 21 -4.46 10.05 -9.33
N ILE A 22 -4.84 10.49 -10.54
CA ILE A 22 -6.24 10.68 -10.92
C ILE A 22 -6.98 9.35 -10.92
N SER A 23 -6.41 8.30 -11.52
CA SER A 23 -7.08 7.00 -11.61
C SER A 23 -7.43 6.44 -10.23
N LYS A 24 -6.53 6.59 -9.26
CA LYS A 24 -6.75 6.21 -7.86
C LYS A 24 -7.84 7.05 -7.20
N HIS A 25 -7.82 8.37 -7.42
CA HIS A 25 -8.86 9.26 -6.91
C HIS A 25 -10.25 8.90 -7.45
N ILE A 26 -10.35 8.63 -8.75
CA ILE A 26 -11.59 8.18 -9.39
C ILE A 26 -12.03 6.82 -8.84
N ALA A 27 -11.13 5.84 -8.78
CA ALA A 27 -11.48 4.52 -8.26
C ALA A 27 -12.00 4.58 -6.81
N PHE A 28 -11.31 5.33 -5.94
CA PHE A 28 -11.67 5.48 -4.54
C PHE A 28 -12.85 6.43 -4.29
N SER A 29 -13.32 7.20 -5.28
CA SER A 29 -14.56 7.98 -5.13
C SER A 29 -15.81 7.14 -5.43
N TYR A 30 -15.67 6.05 -6.20
CA TYR A 30 -16.77 5.12 -6.46
C TYR A 30 -17.07 4.19 -5.27
N PHE A 31 -16.08 3.92 -4.42
CA PHE A 31 -16.25 3.16 -3.19
C PHE A 31 -16.06 4.12 -2.03
N PRO A 32 -17.05 4.32 -1.15
CA PRO A 32 -16.88 5.18 0.01
C PRO A 32 -15.96 4.46 1.01
N ALA A 33 -14.67 4.38 0.71
CA ALA A 33 -13.69 3.64 1.46
C ALA A 33 -13.07 4.57 2.51
N ILE A 34 -13.00 4.09 3.74
CA ILE A 34 -12.38 4.81 4.86
C ILE A 34 -11.03 4.17 5.12
N VAL A 35 -9.97 4.96 4.97
CA VAL A 35 -8.61 4.53 5.32
C VAL A 35 -8.42 4.78 6.81
N PHE A 36 -8.14 3.73 7.57
CA PHE A 36 -7.80 3.86 8.98
C PHE A 36 -6.38 4.42 9.12
N THR A 37 -6.31 5.65 9.63
CA THR A 37 -5.06 6.30 10.02
C THR A 37 -4.79 6.05 11.51
N PRO A 38 -3.77 5.25 11.87
CA PRO A 38 -3.52 4.91 13.27
C PRO A 38 -3.07 6.13 14.08
N GLU A 39 -3.83 6.46 15.13
CA GLU A 39 -3.49 7.42 16.17
C GLU A 39 -3.23 6.66 17.47
N TYR A 40 -2.05 6.83 18.04
CA TYR A 40 -1.65 6.11 19.25
C TYR A 40 -2.54 6.51 20.43
N CYS A 41 -3.03 5.51 21.18
CA CYS A 41 -3.80 5.73 22.40
C CYS A 41 -2.93 5.47 23.63
N PHE A 42 -2.51 4.22 23.81
CA PHE A 42 -1.76 3.74 24.97
C PHE A 42 -1.10 2.39 24.66
N SER A 43 -0.19 1.95 25.54
CA SER A 43 0.39 0.61 25.51
C SER A 43 0.01 -0.19 26.76
N MET A 44 0.16 -1.51 26.65
CA MET A 44 -0.10 -2.48 27.70
C MET A 44 1.00 -3.55 27.70
N GLU A 45 1.38 -4.07 28.86
CA GLU A 45 2.33 -5.17 28.94
C GLU A 45 1.71 -6.47 28.39
N LYS A 46 2.42 -7.14 27.49
CA LYS A 46 1.95 -8.33 26.78
C LYS A 46 1.57 -9.47 27.73
N ASN A 47 2.38 -9.71 28.77
CA ASN A 47 2.16 -10.74 29.78
C ASN A 47 0.91 -10.54 30.66
N LYS A 48 0.36 -9.32 30.73
CA LYS A 48 -0.87 -9.00 31.48
C LYS A 48 -2.12 -9.22 30.65
N ILE A 49 -2.00 -9.17 29.33
CA ILE A 49 -3.12 -9.24 28.39
C ILE A 49 -3.19 -10.60 27.71
N LYS A 50 -2.07 -11.30 27.53
CA LYS A 50 -2.04 -12.62 26.89
C LYS A 50 -1.89 -13.75 27.88
N THR A 51 -2.56 -14.85 27.57
CA THR A 51 -2.39 -16.13 28.26
C THR A 51 -1.02 -16.74 27.93
N THR A 52 -0.63 -17.78 28.68
CA THR A 52 0.57 -18.58 28.39
C THR A 52 0.55 -19.26 27.01
N GLN A 53 -0.62 -19.35 26.37
CA GLN A 53 -0.81 -19.84 25.00
C GLN A 53 -0.82 -18.70 23.96
N GLU A 54 -0.36 -17.50 24.31
CA GLU A 54 -0.29 -16.31 23.44
C GLU A 54 -1.65 -15.79 22.94
N GLN A 55 -2.76 -16.27 23.51
CA GLN A 55 -4.12 -15.79 23.22
C GLN A 55 -4.48 -14.59 24.07
N TYR A 56 -5.24 -13.64 23.50
CA TYR A 56 -5.74 -12.46 24.21
C TYR A 56 -6.76 -12.85 25.30
N ASN A 57 -6.50 -12.44 26.54
CA ASN A 57 -7.47 -12.46 27.63
C ASN A 57 -8.38 -11.23 27.50
N PHE A 58 -9.59 -11.46 26.99
CA PHE A 58 -10.55 -10.39 26.71
C PHE A 58 -11.02 -9.64 27.97
N TYR A 59 -11.07 -10.31 29.13
CA TYR A 59 -11.42 -9.65 30.39
C TYR A 59 -10.34 -8.64 30.79
N ALA A 60 -9.07 -9.07 30.79
CA ALA A 60 -7.94 -8.19 31.09
C ALA A 60 -7.86 -7.01 30.09
N LEU A 61 -8.07 -7.30 28.80
CA LEU A 61 -8.11 -6.29 27.75
C LEU A 61 -9.20 -5.23 28.02
N ARG A 62 -10.43 -5.66 28.32
CA ARG A 62 -11.54 -4.76 28.64
C ARG A 62 -11.25 -3.91 29.88
N SER A 63 -10.73 -4.50 30.95
CA SER A 63 -10.36 -3.76 32.16
C SER A 63 -9.30 -2.69 31.89
N TYR A 64 -8.33 -2.96 31.01
CA TYR A 64 -7.33 -1.96 30.61
C TYR A 64 -7.93 -0.80 29.83
N PHE A 65 -8.83 -1.08 28.90
CA PHE A 65 -9.57 -0.03 28.17
C PHE A 65 -10.37 0.86 29.14
N GLU A 66 -11.05 0.25 30.12
CA GLU A 66 -11.82 0.97 31.15
C GLU A 66 -10.92 1.86 32.02
N GLN A 67 -9.74 1.37 32.43
CA GLN A 67 -8.74 2.18 33.17
C GLN A 67 -8.25 3.39 32.37
N LYS A 68 -8.28 3.31 31.04
CA LYS A 68 -7.95 4.43 30.13
C LYS A 68 -9.18 5.29 29.78
N GLY A 69 -10.31 5.07 30.45
CA GLY A 69 -11.55 5.83 30.25
C GLY A 69 -12.34 5.42 29.00
N ILE A 70 -12.04 4.27 28.40
CA ILE A 70 -12.72 3.76 27.21
C ILE A 70 -13.62 2.59 27.61
N GLN A 71 -14.93 2.82 27.64
CA GLN A 71 -15.91 1.76 27.90
C GLN A 71 -16.29 1.06 26.59
N LEU A 72 -15.78 -0.16 26.41
CA LEU A 72 -16.16 -1.03 25.30
C LEU A 72 -17.61 -1.50 25.47
N SER A 73 -18.41 -1.51 24.41
CA SER A 73 -19.81 -1.96 24.50
C SER A 73 -19.94 -3.50 24.63
N HIS A 74 -21.14 -4.01 24.89
CA HIS A 74 -21.40 -5.45 24.87
C HIS A 74 -21.35 -6.07 23.45
N HIS A 75 -21.34 -5.23 22.40
CA HIS A 75 -21.26 -5.67 21.01
C HIS A 75 -19.83 -5.70 20.46
N THR A 76 -18.83 -5.51 21.32
CA THR A 76 -17.44 -5.53 20.90
C THR A 76 -17.06 -6.88 20.28
N GLN A 77 -16.44 -6.83 19.11
CA GLN A 77 -15.88 -8.00 18.42
C GLN A 77 -14.37 -7.86 18.33
N VAL A 78 -13.66 -8.99 18.41
CA VAL A 78 -12.21 -9.04 18.21
C VAL A 78 -11.94 -9.88 16.97
N ASN A 79 -11.30 -9.27 15.98
CA ASN A 79 -10.98 -9.87 14.69
C ASN A 79 -9.46 -9.87 14.52
N SER A 80 -8.91 -10.87 13.85
CA SER A 80 -7.52 -10.86 13.38
C SER A 80 -7.50 -10.66 11.86
N PHE A 81 -6.53 -9.88 11.37
CA PHE A 81 -6.34 -9.71 9.93
C PHE A 81 -4.94 -10.20 9.55
N GLY A 82 -4.86 -11.23 8.69
CA GLY A 82 -3.58 -11.76 8.23
C GLY A 82 -2.81 -12.53 9.31
N SER A 83 -1.65 -12.01 9.74
CA SER A 83 -0.80 -12.65 10.76
C SER A 83 -1.40 -12.52 12.17
N ALA A 84 -0.96 -13.36 13.10
CA ALA A 84 -1.43 -13.34 14.49
C ALA A 84 -1.04 -12.06 15.27
N GLU A 85 -0.27 -11.16 14.68
CA GLU A 85 0.31 -9.97 15.31
C GLU A 85 -0.50 -8.67 15.09
N GLU A 86 -1.49 -8.70 14.19
CA GLU A 86 -2.42 -7.59 13.95
C GLU A 86 -3.84 -7.98 14.40
N VAL A 87 -4.26 -7.44 15.54
CA VAL A 87 -5.59 -7.70 16.13
C VAL A 87 -6.43 -6.43 16.14
N TRP A 88 -7.69 -6.56 15.75
CA TRP A 88 -8.65 -5.49 15.64
C TRP A 88 -9.77 -5.66 16.66
N ILE A 89 -10.05 -4.61 17.43
CA ILE A 89 -11.26 -4.49 18.24
C ILE A 89 -12.25 -3.61 17.49
N HIS A 90 -13.42 -4.17 17.21
CA HIS A 90 -14.54 -3.49 16.57
C HIS A 90 -15.59 -3.19 17.64
N ASP A 91 -15.81 -1.93 17.96
CA ASP A 91 -16.82 -1.53 18.95
C ASP A 91 -17.71 -0.42 18.41
N ARG A 92 -18.92 -0.78 17.96
CA ARG A 92 -19.84 0.12 17.25
C ARG A 92 -19.14 0.80 16.08
N GLU A 93 -18.93 2.11 16.15
CA GLU A 93 -18.23 2.89 15.13
C GLU A 93 -16.73 3.11 15.43
N ASN A 94 -16.25 2.65 16.57
CA ASN A 94 -14.85 2.71 16.93
C ASN A 94 -14.11 1.48 16.39
N ARG A 95 -12.87 1.69 15.98
CA ARG A 95 -11.93 0.63 15.65
C ARG A 95 -10.66 0.86 16.43
N TYR A 96 -10.16 -0.20 17.06
CA TYR A 96 -8.86 -0.19 17.71
C TYR A 96 -7.98 -1.26 17.09
N LEU A 97 -6.78 -0.85 16.67
CA LEU A 97 -5.74 -1.73 16.18
C LEU A 97 -4.74 -1.99 17.31
N LEU A 98 -4.49 -3.26 17.56
CA LEU A 98 -3.51 -3.75 18.52
C LEU A 98 -2.32 -4.27 17.74
N LEU A 99 -1.16 -3.65 17.95
CA LEU A 99 0.12 -4.08 17.37
C LEU A 99 1.03 -4.57 18.48
N GLU A 100 1.50 -5.80 18.35
CA GLU A 100 2.52 -6.35 19.25
C GLU A 100 3.90 -5.79 18.94
N LYS A 101 4.59 -5.30 19.97
CA LYS A 101 5.96 -4.79 19.90
C LYS A 101 6.76 -5.27 21.09
N GLU A 102 7.66 -6.21 20.86
CA GLU A 102 8.51 -6.79 21.90
C GLU A 102 7.70 -7.32 23.10
N GLN A 103 7.72 -6.60 24.23
CA GLN A 103 7.02 -6.92 25.48
C GLN A 103 5.72 -6.13 25.69
N GLU A 104 5.35 -5.27 24.75
CA GLU A 104 4.16 -4.42 24.82
C GLU A 104 3.18 -4.67 23.67
N ILE A 105 1.92 -4.33 23.92
CA ILE A 105 0.86 -4.22 22.93
C ILE A 105 0.49 -2.74 22.83
N HIS A 106 0.70 -2.15 21.66
CA HIS A 106 0.33 -0.77 21.40
C HIS A 106 -1.08 -0.72 20.81
N VAL A 107 -1.93 0.13 21.39
CA VAL A 107 -3.30 0.36 20.93
C VAL A 107 -3.36 1.65 20.13
N TYR A 108 -3.94 1.56 18.94
CA TYR A 108 -4.19 2.68 18.05
C TYR A 108 -5.68 2.80 17.76
N THR A 109 -6.20 4.01 17.63
CA THR A 109 -7.56 4.31 17.15
C THR A 109 -7.48 5.14 15.88
N SER A 110 -8.62 5.48 15.27
CA SER A 110 -8.70 6.58 14.30
C SER A 110 -9.63 7.67 14.81
N LYS A 111 -9.41 8.90 14.37
CA LYS A 111 -10.33 10.03 14.58
C LYS A 111 -11.63 9.82 13.82
N GLU A 112 -11.53 9.26 12.62
CA GLU A 112 -12.69 8.95 11.80
C GLU A 112 -13.45 7.76 12.37
N LYS A 113 -14.75 7.95 12.57
CA LYS A 113 -15.66 6.87 12.96
C LYS A 113 -15.92 5.98 11.75
N ILE A 114 -15.82 4.68 11.94
CA ILE A 114 -16.03 3.68 10.88
C ILE A 114 -17.39 3.03 11.13
N PRO A 115 -18.39 3.29 10.27
CA PRO A 115 -19.74 2.78 10.46
C PRO A 115 -19.77 1.26 10.69
N ALA A 116 -20.72 0.77 11.48
CA ALA A 116 -20.87 -0.67 11.72
C ALA A 116 -21.17 -1.49 10.45
N SER A 117 -21.70 -0.84 9.41
CA SER A 117 -21.94 -1.43 8.08
C SER A 117 -20.67 -1.62 7.24
N PHE A 118 -19.53 -1.12 7.71
CA PHE A 118 -18.25 -1.24 7.02
C PHE A 118 -17.44 -2.40 7.59
N PHE A 119 -16.81 -3.14 6.70
CA PHE A 119 -15.89 -4.23 7.04
C PHE A 119 -14.50 -3.93 6.48
N SER A 120 -13.49 -4.60 7.04
CA SER A 120 -12.11 -4.47 6.59
C SER A 120 -11.91 -5.28 5.31
N SER A 121 -11.59 -4.60 4.20
CA SER A 121 -11.20 -5.25 2.93
C SER A 121 -9.68 -5.41 2.81
N SER A 122 -8.92 -4.60 3.53
CA SER A 122 -7.50 -4.79 3.79
C SER A 122 -7.21 -4.28 5.21
N PRO A 123 -6.03 -4.54 5.82
CA PRO A 123 -5.86 -4.34 7.25
C PRO A 123 -6.18 -2.89 7.68
N TYR A 124 -6.01 -1.90 6.80
CA TYR A 124 -6.26 -0.49 7.09
C TYR A 124 -7.34 0.15 6.22
N LEU A 125 -8.11 -0.64 5.46
CA LEU A 125 -9.17 -0.13 4.58
C LEU A 125 -10.52 -0.72 4.95
N PHE A 126 -11.45 0.18 5.26
CA PHE A 126 -12.82 -0.16 5.60
C PHE A 126 -13.75 0.26 4.47
N VAL A 127 -14.62 -0.64 4.04
CA VAL A 127 -15.50 -0.47 2.88
C VAL A 127 -16.91 -0.97 3.21
N PRO A 128 -17.97 -0.43 2.56
CA PRO A 128 -19.31 -0.98 2.69
C PRO A 128 -19.42 -2.32 1.94
N LEU A 129 -20.49 -3.08 2.19
CA LEU A 129 -20.79 -4.38 1.53
C LEU A 129 -20.51 -4.41 0.02
N ARG A 130 -20.84 -3.34 -0.70
CA ARG A 130 -20.45 -3.16 -2.11
C ARG A 130 -19.14 -2.37 -2.22
N HIS A 131 -18.04 -3.11 -2.28
CA HIS A 131 -16.67 -2.57 -2.30
C HIS A 131 -15.91 -2.85 -3.61
N SER A 132 -16.57 -3.57 -4.53
CA SER A 132 -16.06 -3.85 -5.87
C SER A 132 -17.16 -3.67 -6.91
N LYS A 133 -16.72 -3.41 -8.14
CA LYS A 133 -17.55 -3.35 -9.33
C LYS A 133 -16.94 -4.26 -10.37
N SER A 134 -17.67 -5.30 -10.74
CA SER A 134 -17.22 -6.18 -11.82
C SER A 134 -17.30 -5.47 -13.17
N ILE A 135 -16.20 -5.53 -13.91
CA ILE A 135 -16.08 -4.98 -15.26
C ILE A 135 -16.17 -6.10 -16.28
N ILE A 136 -15.46 -7.20 -16.02
CA ILE A 136 -15.53 -8.44 -16.79
C ILE A 136 -15.81 -9.57 -15.78
N PRO A 137 -17.07 -10.05 -15.69
CA PRO A 137 -17.45 -11.08 -14.73
C PRO A 137 -16.57 -12.33 -14.84
N GLY A 138 -16.00 -12.75 -13.71
CA GLY A 138 -15.12 -13.93 -13.64
C GLY A 138 -13.67 -13.69 -14.08
N PHE A 139 -13.28 -12.43 -14.35
CA PHE A 139 -11.92 -12.10 -14.77
C PHE A 139 -11.36 -10.79 -14.19
N PHE A 140 -12.14 -9.70 -14.20
CA PHE A 140 -11.63 -8.37 -13.85
C PHE A 140 -12.68 -7.52 -13.13
N ASP A 141 -12.30 -7.07 -11.93
CA ASP A 141 -13.06 -6.16 -11.10
C ASP A 141 -12.24 -4.89 -10.80
N ILE A 142 -12.95 -3.78 -10.62
CA ILE A 142 -12.40 -2.60 -9.93
C ILE A 142 -12.83 -2.73 -8.47
N LYS A 143 -11.89 -2.73 -7.51
CA LYS A 143 -12.20 -2.80 -6.08
C LYS A 143 -11.30 -1.90 -5.27
N ALA A 144 -11.75 -1.34 -4.16
CA ALA A 144 -10.84 -0.58 -3.30
C ALA A 144 -9.95 -1.52 -2.47
N ALA A 145 -8.63 -1.43 -2.61
CA ALA A 145 -7.66 -2.14 -1.78
C ALA A 145 -6.55 -1.18 -1.30
N PHE A 146 -6.00 -1.41 -0.11
CA PHE A 146 -4.99 -0.53 0.46
C PHE A 146 -3.80 -1.34 0.98
N ASN A 147 -2.60 -0.98 0.53
CA ASN A 147 -1.36 -1.70 0.81
C ASN A 147 -0.37 -0.81 1.58
N ARG A 148 0.03 -1.22 2.79
CA ARG A 148 1.06 -0.55 3.58
C ARG A 148 2.46 -1.20 3.47
N GLY A 149 2.58 -2.19 2.59
CA GLY A 149 3.83 -2.86 2.23
C GLY A 149 4.22 -2.59 0.78
N ALA A 150 5.13 -3.43 0.29
CA ALA A 150 5.54 -3.49 -1.11
C ALA A 150 4.69 -4.52 -1.90
N MET A 151 5.19 -4.96 -3.05
CA MET A 151 4.59 -6.06 -3.82
C MET A 151 4.45 -7.31 -2.91
N TRP A 152 3.33 -8.04 -3.04
CA TRP A 152 3.01 -9.22 -2.22
C TRP A 152 2.95 -8.97 -0.71
N SER A 153 2.69 -7.74 -0.27
CA SER A 153 2.68 -7.38 1.15
C SER A 153 4.02 -7.60 1.87
N ILE A 154 5.14 -7.67 1.14
CA ILE A 154 6.46 -7.72 1.78
C ILE A 154 6.72 -6.36 2.47
N LEU A 155 7.37 -6.36 3.63
CA LEU A 155 7.62 -5.15 4.43
C LEU A 155 6.32 -4.41 4.84
N GLN A 156 5.26 -5.15 5.21
CA GLN A 156 4.05 -4.53 5.76
C GLN A 156 4.39 -3.60 6.94
N GLY A 157 3.73 -2.44 6.98
CA GLY A 157 3.92 -1.43 8.03
C GLY A 157 5.19 -0.59 7.91
N GLN A 158 6.13 -0.93 7.02
CA GLN A 158 7.40 -0.20 6.82
C GLN A 158 7.26 0.96 5.82
N VAL A 159 6.15 1.70 5.89
CA VAL A 159 5.81 2.76 4.92
C VAL A 159 6.92 3.81 4.84
N THR A 160 7.51 4.22 5.97
CA THR A 160 8.62 5.17 6.01
C THR A 160 9.84 4.70 5.22
N LEU A 161 10.20 3.42 5.35
CA LEU A 161 11.31 2.81 4.62
C LEU A 161 11.03 2.80 3.11
N LEU A 162 9.82 2.40 2.71
CA LEU A 162 9.40 2.35 1.30
C LEU A 162 9.32 3.75 0.67
N THR A 163 8.89 4.75 1.43
CA THR A 163 8.91 6.16 1.05
C THR A 163 10.35 6.63 0.81
N ALA A 164 11.26 6.37 1.75
CA ALA A 164 12.67 6.73 1.61
C ALA A 164 13.31 6.07 0.38
N PHE A 165 13.07 4.78 0.17
CA PHE A 165 13.55 4.04 -1.00
C PHE A 165 13.05 4.65 -2.32
N SER A 166 11.77 5.02 -2.37
CA SER A 166 11.17 5.65 -3.56
C SER A 166 11.81 7.00 -3.88
N ILE A 167 12.05 7.84 -2.85
CA ILE A 167 12.73 9.14 -3.01
C ILE A 167 14.15 8.94 -3.53
N ILE A 168 14.91 8.01 -2.94
CA ILE A 168 16.29 7.71 -3.36
C ILE A 168 16.32 7.21 -4.80
N ALA A 169 15.42 6.28 -5.17
CA ALA A 169 15.34 5.75 -6.52
C ALA A 169 15.01 6.83 -7.56
N ILE A 170 14.03 7.70 -7.28
CA ILE A 170 13.69 8.83 -8.15
C ILE A 170 14.87 9.79 -8.29
N GLY A 171 15.52 10.16 -7.18
CA GLY A 171 16.70 11.02 -7.19
C GLY A 171 17.87 10.44 -7.98
N PHE A 172 18.11 9.13 -7.85
CA PHE A 172 19.13 8.42 -8.60
C PHE A 172 18.84 8.38 -10.10
N ILE A 173 17.59 8.10 -10.50
CA ILE A 173 17.19 8.13 -11.92
C ILE A 173 17.34 9.54 -12.50
N LEU A 174 16.91 10.58 -11.76
CA LEU A 174 17.11 11.97 -12.17
C LEU A 174 18.59 12.30 -12.38
N PHE A 175 19.45 11.88 -11.46
CA PHE A 175 20.90 12.03 -11.61
C PHE A 175 21.43 11.35 -12.89
N LEU A 176 21.00 10.11 -13.18
CA LEU A 176 21.39 9.39 -14.39
C LEU A 176 20.95 10.11 -15.68
N VAL A 177 19.72 10.61 -15.70
CA VAL A 177 19.15 11.34 -16.86
C VAL A 177 19.89 12.65 -17.11
N LEU A 178 20.28 13.37 -16.06
CA LEU A 178 20.98 14.64 -16.17
C LEU A 178 22.46 14.48 -16.54
N LYS A 179 23.11 13.38 -16.09
CA LYS A 179 24.52 13.13 -16.33
C LYS A 179 24.81 12.51 -17.70
N ASN A 180 23.91 11.66 -18.21
CA ASN A 180 24.16 10.85 -19.40
C ASN A 180 23.32 11.29 -20.60
N SER A 181 23.94 11.34 -21.78
CA SER A 181 23.19 11.41 -23.04
C SER A 181 22.66 10.02 -23.38
N ALA A 182 21.41 9.74 -23.01
CA ALA A 182 20.77 8.47 -23.32
C ALA A 182 19.89 8.55 -24.57
N SER A 183 19.62 7.38 -25.16
CA SER A 183 18.70 7.23 -26.28
C SER A 183 17.26 7.59 -25.87
N ARG A 184 16.39 7.89 -26.84
CA ARG A 184 14.97 8.16 -26.55
C ARG A 184 14.30 6.98 -25.87
N GLY A 185 14.58 5.75 -26.31
CA GLY A 185 14.02 4.54 -25.70
C GLY A 185 14.40 4.41 -24.23
N TYR A 186 15.66 4.69 -23.89
CA TYR A 186 16.14 4.66 -22.51
C TYR A 186 15.47 5.74 -21.64
N MET A 187 15.26 6.94 -22.20
CA MET A 187 14.50 7.98 -21.50
C MET A 187 13.04 7.59 -21.27
N VAL A 188 12.41 6.94 -22.24
CA VAL A 188 11.03 6.44 -22.09
C VAL A 188 10.97 5.36 -21.00
N SER A 189 11.87 4.38 -21.00
CA SER A 189 11.88 3.33 -19.97
C SER A 189 12.06 3.92 -18.57
N LEU A 190 13.00 4.87 -18.40
CA LEU A 190 13.19 5.57 -17.13
C LEU A 190 11.97 6.41 -16.75
N ALA A 191 11.32 7.07 -17.69
CA ALA A 191 10.13 7.87 -17.41
C ALA A 191 8.97 7.03 -16.86
N PHE A 192 8.76 5.83 -17.41
CA PHE A 192 7.77 4.87 -16.90
C PHE A 192 8.09 4.39 -15.47
N ILE A 193 9.37 4.08 -15.18
CA ILE A 193 9.80 3.70 -13.83
C ILE A 193 9.60 4.87 -12.86
N THR A 194 10.06 6.06 -13.23
CA THR A 194 9.96 7.26 -12.39
C THR A 194 8.51 7.66 -12.16
N SER A 195 7.64 7.61 -13.17
CA SER A 195 6.23 7.96 -13.02
C SER A 195 5.51 7.02 -12.05
N GLY A 196 5.74 5.72 -12.15
CA GLY A 196 5.11 4.76 -11.25
C GLY A 196 5.68 4.86 -9.83
N ALA A 197 6.99 5.05 -9.68
CA ALA A 197 7.60 5.30 -8.38
C ALA A 197 7.02 6.56 -7.72
N PHE A 198 6.83 7.64 -8.49
CA PHE A 198 6.23 8.88 -8.01
C PHE A 198 4.75 8.72 -7.64
N GLY A 199 3.95 8.03 -8.48
CA GLY A 199 2.52 7.79 -8.21
C GLY A 199 2.29 7.01 -6.90
N ASN A 200 3.12 6.00 -6.61
CA ASN A 200 3.07 5.28 -5.34
C ASN A 200 3.70 6.07 -4.18
N LEU A 201 4.72 6.89 -4.42
CA LEU A 201 5.28 7.80 -3.41
C LEU A 201 4.26 8.84 -2.94
N TRP A 202 3.48 9.41 -3.88
CA TRP A 202 2.38 10.32 -3.56
C TRP A 202 1.45 9.70 -2.53
N ASP A 203 0.96 8.48 -2.79
CA ASP A 203 0.05 7.84 -1.85
C ASP A 203 0.68 7.60 -0.48
N ARG A 204 1.94 7.18 -0.43
CA ARG A 204 2.62 6.93 0.86
C ARG A 204 2.76 8.19 1.69
N ILE A 205 3.00 9.34 1.06
CA ILE A 205 3.09 10.64 1.74
C ILE A 205 1.73 11.08 2.27
N PHE A 206 0.66 10.96 1.46
CA PHE A 206 -0.64 11.54 1.80
C PHE A 206 -1.60 10.60 2.53
N PHE A 207 -1.44 9.29 2.37
CA PHE A 207 -2.35 8.27 2.90
C PHE A 207 -1.65 7.22 3.77
N ASN A 208 -0.31 7.26 3.90
CA ASN A 208 0.46 6.29 4.70
C ASN A 208 0.31 4.83 4.21
N GLY A 209 0.23 4.67 2.89
CA GLY A 209 0.14 3.40 2.16
C GLY A 209 -0.10 3.66 0.68
N VAL A 210 -0.44 2.64 -0.10
CA VAL A 210 -0.71 2.71 -1.54
C VAL A 210 -2.14 2.28 -1.81
N ARG A 211 -2.84 3.04 -2.65
CA ARG A 211 -4.21 2.74 -3.08
C ARG A 211 -4.16 1.87 -4.34
N ASP A 212 -4.69 0.66 -4.23
CA ASP A 212 -4.77 -0.32 -5.30
C ASP A 212 -6.21 -0.52 -5.74
N PHE A 213 -6.42 -0.78 -7.03
CA PHE A 213 -7.79 -0.89 -7.54
C PHE A 213 -8.04 -1.84 -8.71
N LEU A 214 -6.99 -2.35 -9.35
CA LEU A 214 -7.09 -3.32 -10.43
C LEU A 214 -7.04 -4.73 -9.85
N ASP A 215 -8.15 -5.46 -9.94
CA ASP A 215 -8.25 -6.82 -9.43
C ASP A 215 -8.56 -7.83 -10.53
N PHE A 216 -7.60 -8.72 -10.79
CA PHE A 216 -7.74 -9.80 -11.77
C PHE A 216 -7.84 -11.14 -11.05
N TYR A 217 -8.78 -11.99 -11.46
CA TYR A 217 -9.05 -13.25 -10.79
C TYR A 217 -9.60 -14.32 -11.72
N ILE A 218 -9.44 -15.59 -11.32
CA ILE A 218 -10.09 -16.74 -11.95
C ILE A 218 -10.65 -17.62 -10.82
N GLY A 219 -11.97 -17.75 -10.78
CA GLY A 219 -12.66 -18.44 -9.68
C GLY A 219 -12.37 -17.77 -8.34
N LYS A 220 -11.75 -18.49 -7.40
CA LYS A 220 -11.36 -17.98 -6.07
C LYS A 220 -9.94 -17.42 -5.99
N TYR A 221 -9.16 -17.53 -7.08
CA TYR A 221 -7.76 -17.14 -7.09
C TYR A 221 -7.65 -15.71 -7.62
N HIS A 222 -7.22 -14.79 -6.76
CA HIS A 222 -6.98 -13.40 -7.11
C HIS A 222 -5.49 -13.15 -7.25
N TRP A 223 -5.09 -12.45 -8.31
CA TRP A 223 -3.78 -11.81 -8.38
C TRP A 223 -3.74 -10.67 -7.37
N PRO A 224 -2.59 -10.35 -6.74
CA PRO A 224 -2.50 -9.21 -5.85
C PRO A 224 -3.00 -7.94 -6.53
N THR A 225 -3.96 -7.27 -5.93
CA THR A 225 -4.52 -6.03 -6.48
C THR A 225 -3.43 -4.99 -6.63
N PHE A 226 -3.45 -4.26 -7.75
CA PHE A 226 -2.40 -3.31 -8.12
C PHE A 226 -3.00 -2.04 -8.73
N ASN A 227 -2.15 -1.11 -9.16
CA ASN A 227 -2.56 0.14 -9.78
C ASN A 227 -1.78 0.44 -11.07
N PHE A 228 -2.04 1.61 -11.68
CA PHE A 228 -1.33 2.01 -12.89
C PHE A 228 0.14 2.34 -12.64
N ALA A 229 0.50 2.91 -11.48
CA ALA A 229 1.90 3.09 -11.10
C ALA A 229 2.69 1.77 -11.10
N ASP A 230 2.14 0.67 -10.59
CA ASP A 230 2.78 -0.66 -10.64
C ASP A 230 2.94 -1.15 -12.08
N THR A 231 1.91 -0.93 -12.90
CA THR A 231 1.93 -1.26 -14.34
C THR A 231 3.03 -0.47 -15.07
N PHE A 232 3.19 0.82 -14.75
CA PHE A 232 4.22 1.67 -15.34
C PHE A 232 5.62 1.23 -14.93
N ILE A 233 5.83 0.89 -13.66
CA ILE A 233 7.11 0.32 -13.21
C ILE A 233 7.43 -0.97 -13.97
N LEU A 234 6.47 -1.89 -14.08
CA LEU A 234 6.66 -3.17 -14.78
C LEU A 234 7.02 -2.96 -16.25
N ILE A 235 6.28 -2.11 -16.96
CA ILE A 235 6.55 -1.78 -18.37
C ILE A 235 7.93 -1.10 -18.50
N GLY A 236 8.23 -0.13 -17.64
CA GLY A 236 9.48 0.60 -17.65
C GLY A 236 10.70 -0.30 -17.42
N ILE A 237 10.63 -1.21 -16.44
CA ILE A 237 11.66 -2.22 -16.18
C ILE A 237 11.80 -3.16 -17.39
N GLY A 238 10.68 -3.64 -17.96
CA GLY A 238 10.69 -4.46 -19.17
C GLY A 238 11.39 -3.79 -20.35
N LEU A 239 11.04 -2.54 -20.63
CA LEU A 239 11.67 -1.74 -21.69
C LEU A 239 13.16 -1.52 -21.41
N PHE A 240 13.52 -1.17 -20.17
CA PHE A 240 14.90 -0.98 -19.75
C PHE A 240 15.74 -2.25 -20.00
N MET A 241 15.25 -3.41 -19.54
CA MET A 241 15.94 -4.69 -19.74
C MET A 241 16.10 -5.05 -21.22
N ILE A 242 15.09 -4.81 -22.05
CA ILE A 242 15.17 -5.09 -23.50
C ILE A 242 16.22 -4.18 -24.17
N ILE A 243 16.28 -2.91 -23.77
CA ILE A 243 17.27 -1.95 -24.28
C ILE A 243 18.68 -2.40 -23.86
N GLU A 244 18.90 -2.64 -22.57
CA GLU A 244 20.19 -3.10 -22.06
C GLU A 244 20.63 -4.40 -22.74
N TRP A 245 19.73 -5.37 -22.91
CA TRP A 245 20.06 -6.63 -23.59
C TRP A 245 20.46 -6.44 -25.06
N LYS A 246 19.80 -5.53 -25.79
CA LYS A 246 20.11 -5.25 -27.20
C LYS A 246 21.40 -4.47 -27.40
N PHE A 247 21.76 -3.61 -26.44
CA PHE A 247 22.92 -2.73 -26.52
C PHE A 247 24.10 -3.20 -25.65
N SER A 248 23.94 -4.28 -24.90
CA SER A 248 25.05 -4.94 -24.22
C SER A 248 26.05 -5.45 -25.25
N PRO A 249 27.33 -5.07 -25.18
CA PRO A 249 28.34 -5.67 -26.03
C PRO A 249 28.34 -7.17 -25.76
N LYS A 250 28.04 -7.98 -26.78
CA LYS A 250 28.16 -9.45 -26.72
C LYS A 250 29.63 -9.83 -26.53
N ASN A 251 30.15 -9.68 -25.32
CA ASN A 251 31.45 -10.19 -24.93
C ASN A 251 31.24 -11.42 -24.06
N PHE A 252 30.70 -12.51 -24.61
CA PHE A 252 30.92 -13.87 -24.10
C PHE A 252 30.49 -14.90 -25.15
N THR A 253 31.37 -15.14 -26.11
CA THR A 253 31.75 -16.52 -26.47
C THR A 253 33.25 -16.51 -26.72
N GLN A 254 33.99 -16.99 -25.72
CA GLN A 254 35.19 -17.77 -25.97
C GLN A 254 34.81 -18.94 -26.90
N LYS A 255 35.44 -19.00 -28.07
CA LYS A 255 36.13 -20.18 -28.61
C LYS A 255 36.81 -19.79 -29.92
#